data_AF-A0A7V5VFC5-F1
#
_entry.id   AF-A0A7V5VFC5-F1
#
_cell.length_a   1.000
_cell.length_b   1.000
_cell.length_c   1.000
_cell.angle_alpha   90.00
_cell.angle_beta   90.00
_cell.angle_gamma   90.00
#
_symmetry.space_group_name_H-M   'P 1'
#
loop_
_entity.id
_entity.type
_entity.pdbx_description
1 polymer ?
#
loop_
_entity_poly.entity_id
_entity_poly.type
_entity_poly.pdbx_seq_one_letter_code
_entity_poly.pdbx_strand_id
1 'polypeptide(L)'
;MSPKKKLPAISEAFATEFPTGDRFKVFQGLMRHRIREILLVSSPYNLFLFEEDGRVYELLRREYFDLGLSFSPEITRVSGDREAIQALKQNPSFDLVITTAHSVGQQVRAFADELKKVRTGIPLVHLVFDNAEFNPRIESPSLNPFNGIFTWGGDFRIIIAIIKSVEDALNVEEDVRKAGVQIILLVEDNIRFYSSYLPLLYTELLRQSQKLIPDGINLYHKYLRMRARPKILLATNYEDACAIADKYKDNLLGVISDINYMRKGKRDPLAGIALTRYIKSMHHDIPILLQSHEAENEKLAHEAGAAFLKKDDPHLLKDLRRFVNDELGFGDFVFRDPRGQEVARAHDLISLR
;
A
#
# COMPACT_ATOMS: atom_id res chain seq x y z
N MET A 1 -41.95 11.55 3.98
CA MET A 1 -40.55 11.24 4.34
C MET A 1 -39.82 10.87 3.08
N SER A 2 -39.00 11.77 2.56
CA SER A 2 -38.22 11.57 1.34
C SER A 2 -37.18 10.46 1.57
N PRO A 3 -37.04 9.48 0.65
CA PRO A 3 -36.01 8.47 0.81
C PRO A 3 -34.65 9.15 0.69
N LYS A 4 -33.80 9.00 1.72
CA LYS A 4 -32.39 9.35 1.64
C LYS A 4 -31.79 8.53 0.49
N LYS A 5 -31.62 9.16 -0.67
CA LYS A 5 -30.79 8.64 -1.77
C LYS A 5 -29.41 8.37 -1.17
N LYS A 6 -29.06 7.10 -0.99
CA LYS A 6 -27.66 6.69 -0.80
C LYS A 6 -26.90 7.25 -1.99
N LEU A 7 -25.93 8.12 -1.75
CA LEU A 7 -24.95 8.49 -2.77
C LEU A 7 -24.27 7.17 -3.19
N PRO A 8 -24.17 6.88 -4.50
CA PRO A 8 -23.45 5.70 -4.96
C PRO A 8 -22.01 5.73 -4.45
N ALA A 9 -21.41 4.54 -4.26
CA ALA A 9 -19.99 4.45 -3.96
C ALA A 9 -19.24 5.27 -5.01
N ILE A 10 -18.39 6.18 -4.55
CA ILE A 10 -17.86 7.26 -5.39
C ILE A 10 -17.08 6.68 -6.58
N SER A 11 -16.57 5.43 -6.49
CA SER A 11 -15.92 4.63 -7.56
C SER A 11 -16.69 4.63 -8.89
N GLU A 12 -18.00 4.39 -8.90
CA GLU A 12 -18.81 4.35 -10.12
C GLU A 12 -19.14 5.75 -10.68
N ALA A 13 -19.19 6.76 -9.80
CA ALA A 13 -19.49 8.15 -10.17
C ALA A 13 -18.25 8.93 -10.68
N PHE A 14 -17.04 8.38 -10.56
CA PHE A 14 -15.81 9.00 -11.11
C PHE A 14 -15.79 9.07 -12.64
N ALA A 15 -16.56 8.20 -13.30
CA ALA A 15 -16.50 7.96 -14.74
C ALA A 15 -17.09 9.08 -15.62
N THR A 16 -18.17 9.71 -15.16
CA THR A 16 -19.13 10.32 -16.09
C THR A 16 -19.36 11.81 -15.88
N GLU A 17 -18.99 12.39 -14.72
CA GLU A 17 -19.22 13.81 -14.45
C GLU A 17 -17.96 14.56 -14.01
N PHE A 18 -17.82 15.79 -14.53
CA PHE A 18 -16.84 16.76 -14.04
C PHE A 18 -17.12 17.09 -12.56
N PRO A 19 -16.13 17.07 -11.65
CA PRO A 19 -16.31 17.63 -10.33
C PRO A 19 -16.43 19.15 -10.49
N THR A 20 -17.67 19.63 -10.56
CA THR A 20 -18.01 21.05 -10.51
C THR A 20 -18.57 21.36 -9.13
N GLY A 21 -18.37 22.60 -8.65
CA GLY A 21 -18.89 23.03 -7.34
C GLY A 21 -18.27 22.28 -6.15
N ASP A 22 -19.12 21.74 -5.26
CA ASP A 22 -18.70 21.18 -3.97
C ASP A 22 -17.87 19.89 -4.07
N ARG A 23 -18.06 19.06 -5.12
CA ARG A 23 -17.25 17.84 -5.31
C ARG A 23 -15.78 18.18 -5.56
N PHE A 24 -15.49 19.30 -6.24
CA PHE A 24 -14.13 19.77 -6.47
C PHE A 24 -13.42 20.15 -5.15
N LYS A 25 -14.13 20.82 -4.24
CA LYS A 25 -13.62 21.16 -2.90
C LYS A 25 -13.31 19.92 -2.07
N VAL A 26 -14.11 18.85 -2.21
CA VAL A 26 -13.87 17.57 -1.56
C VAL A 26 -12.53 16.98 -2.02
N PHE A 27 -12.27 16.93 -3.34
CA PHE A 27 -10.99 16.40 -3.86
C PHE A 27 -9.78 17.23 -3.48
N GLN A 28 -9.91 18.56 -3.39
CA GLN A 28 -8.84 19.43 -2.88
C GLN A 28 -8.46 19.08 -1.43
N GLY A 29 -9.44 18.60 -0.65
CA GLY A 29 -9.28 18.22 0.76
C GLY A 29 -8.73 16.83 1.02
N LEU A 30 -8.42 16.03 -0.02
CA LEU A 30 -7.84 14.69 0.07
C LEU A 30 -6.32 14.70 0.03
N MET A 31 -5.68 13.64 0.56
CA MET A 31 -4.22 13.47 0.59
C MET A 31 -3.52 14.74 1.12
N ARG A 32 -3.96 15.20 2.31
CA ARG A 32 -3.45 16.42 2.97
C ARG A 32 -2.03 16.23 3.47
N HIS A 33 -1.72 15.05 3.98
CA HIS A 33 -0.37 14.67 4.38
C HIS A 33 0.36 14.09 3.17
N ARG A 34 1.48 14.70 2.81
CA ARG A 34 2.35 14.24 1.74
C ARG A 34 3.77 14.25 2.23
N ILE A 35 4.52 13.23 1.86
CA ILE A 35 5.94 13.17 2.15
C ILE A 35 6.67 13.95 1.06
N ARG A 36 7.32 15.04 1.45
CA ARG A 36 8.10 15.91 0.56
C ARG A 36 9.57 15.87 0.89
N GLU A 37 9.89 15.76 2.18
CA GLU A 37 11.27 15.79 2.66
C GLU A 37 11.56 14.53 3.46
N ILE A 38 12.52 13.74 2.98
CA ILE A 38 12.93 12.47 3.59
C ILE A 38 14.34 12.62 4.16
N LEU A 39 14.50 12.25 5.42
CA LEU A 39 15.81 12.03 6.02
C LEU A 39 16.19 10.55 5.87
N LEU A 40 17.14 10.26 4.98
CA LEU A 40 17.71 8.93 4.80
C LEU A 40 18.95 8.77 5.68
N VAL A 41 18.83 7.92 6.68
CA VAL A 41 19.93 7.55 7.59
C VAL A 41 20.52 6.24 7.09
N SER A 42 21.69 6.30 6.47
CA SER A 42 22.31 5.14 5.83
C SER A 42 23.83 5.22 5.94
N SER A 43 24.47 4.11 6.27
CA SER A 43 25.93 4.04 6.21
C SER A 43 26.41 4.27 4.76
N PRO A 44 27.65 4.74 4.55
CA PRO A 44 28.21 4.87 3.21
C PRO A 44 28.21 3.56 2.42
N TYR A 45 28.41 2.42 3.10
CA TYR A 45 28.33 1.08 2.50
C TYR A 45 26.91 0.74 2.00
N ASN A 46 25.89 0.96 2.84
CA ASN A 46 24.51 0.73 2.42
C ASN A 46 24.09 1.69 1.32
N LEU A 47 24.58 2.94 1.36
CA LEU A 47 24.35 3.90 0.29
C LEU A 47 24.97 3.40 -1.02
N PHE A 48 26.16 2.81 -0.99
CA PHE A 48 26.75 2.15 -2.15
C PHE A 48 25.87 0.99 -2.67
N LEU A 49 25.26 0.18 -1.77
CA LEU A 49 24.30 -0.85 -2.18
C LEU A 49 22.99 -0.28 -2.78
N PHE A 50 22.57 0.91 -2.37
CA PHE A 50 21.52 1.67 -3.08
C PHE A 50 22.02 2.18 -4.44
N GLU A 51 23.31 2.46 -4.57
CA GLU A 51 23.90 3.19 -5.67
C GLU A 51 24.75 2.33 -6.61
N GLU A 52 24.59 1.00 -6.65
CA GLU A 52 25.41 0.12 -7.51
C GLU A 52 25.46 0.57 -8.99
N ASP A 53 24.51 1.41 -9.45
CA ASP A 53 24.54 2.10 -10.75
C ASP A 53 24.40 3.64 -10.70
N GLY A 54 24.43 4.28 -9.53
CA GLY A 54 24.30 5.75 -9.37
C GLY A 54 22.93 6.34 -9.75
N ARG A 55 21.94 5.50 -10.07
CA ARG A 55 20.69 5.91 -10.72
C ARG A 55 19.44 5.85 -9.84
N VAL A 56 19.48 5.38 -8.58
CA VAL A 56 18.22 5.22 -7.80
C VAL A 56 17.46 6.53 -7.67
N TYR A 57 18.13 7.66 -7.46
CA TYR A 57 17.46 8.97 -7.39
C TYR A 57 16.86 9.37 -8.74
N GLU A 58 17.56 9.13 -9.84
CA GLU A 58 17.06 9.39 -11.21
C GLU A 58 15.89 8.47 -11.56
N LEU A 59 15.98 7.19 -11.21
CA LEU A 59 14.94 6.19 -11.39
C LEU A 59 13.69 6.53 -10.58
N LEU A 60 13.85 6.99 -9.33
CA LEU A 60 12.73 7.47 -8.52
C LEU A 60 12.06 8.67 -9.18
N ARG A 61 12.82 9.69 -9.60
CA ARG A 61 12.26 10.87 -10.26
C ARG A 61 11.54 10.50 -11.55
N ARG A 62 12.13 9.61 -12.36
CA ARG A 62 11.53 9.11 -13.60
C ARG A 62 10.25 8.33 -13.32
N GLU A 63 10.26 7.42 -12.36
CA GLU A 63 9.08 6.63 -12.02
C GLU A 63 7.96 7.52 -11.45
N TYR A 64 8.28 8.56 -10.67
CA TYR A 64 7.29 9.55 -10.25
C TYR A 64 6.65 10.26 -11.44
N PHE A 65 7.44 10.64 -12.45
CA PHE A 65 6.96 11.25 -13.67
C PHE A 65 6.08 10.29 -14.48
N ASP A 66 6.54 9.06 -14.70
CA ASP A 66 5.83 8.00 -15.44
C ASP A 66 4.52 7.60 -14.72
N LEU A 67 4.51 7.64 -13.38
CA LEU A 67 3.33 7.44 -12.55
C LEU A 67 2.45 8.70 -12.42
N GLY A 68 2.78 9.78 -13.13
CA GLY A 68 2.00 11.02 -13.18
C GLY A 68 1.91 11.73 -11.83
N LEU A 69 2.78 11.40 -10.87
CA LEU A 69 2.79 11.95 -9.53
C LEU A 69 3.30 13.40 -9.55
N SER A 70 2.75 14.25 -8.67
CA SER A 70 3.02 15.70 -8.72
C SER A 70 4.48 16.06 -8.49
N PHE A 71 5.10 15.51 -7.43
CA PHE A 71 6.48 15.82 -7.06
C PHE A 71 7.13 14.59 -6.42
N SER A 72 8.36 14.29 -6.83
CA SER A 72 9.24 13.37 -6.10
C SER A 72 9.68 14.05 -4.81
N PRO A 73 9.74 13.33 -3.67
CA PRO A 73 10.30 13.89 -2.46
C PRO A 73 11.80 14.16 -2.63
N GLU A 74 12.28 15.16 -1.90
CA GLU A 74 13.70 15.41 -1.71
C GLU A 74 14.25 14.51 -0.61
N ILE A 75 15.46 14.00 -0.84
CA ILE A 75 16.11 13.03 0.05
C ILE A 75 17.39 13.66 0.57
N THR A 76 17.39 14.03 1.85
CA THR A 76 18.60 14.43 2.58
C THR A 76 19.25 13.20 3.20
N ARG A 77 20.55 13.02 3.01
CA ARG A 77 21.30 11.85 3.45
C ARG A 77 22.20 12.18 4.62
N VAL A 78 22.26 11.30 5.60
CA VAL A 78 23.18 11.37 6.75
C VAL A 78 23.74 9.98 7.06
N SER A 79 24.95 9.93 7.60
CA SER A 79 25.70 8.68 7.73
C SER A 79 25.64 8.04 9.12
N GLY A 80 24.98 8.67 10.10
CA GLY A 80 24.84 8.09 11.43
C GLY A 80 23.87 8.83 12.35
N ASP A 81 23.67 8.24 13.52
CA ASP A 81 22.61 8.61 14.46
C ASP A 81 22.70 10.07 14.95
N ARG A 82 23.92 10.52 15.29
CA ARG A 82 24.16 11.90 15.75
C ARG A 82 23.83 12.93 14.68
N GLU A 83 24.25 12.67 13.44
CA GLU A 83 23.95 13.53 12.29
C GLU A 83 22.44 13.54 12.01
N ALA A 84 21.78 12.39 12.09
CA ALA A 84 20.33 12.28 11.91
C ALA A 84 19.57 13.10 12.96
N ILE A 85 19.95 12.98 14.24
CA ILE A 85 19.35 13.77 15.32
C ILE A 85 19.58 15.26 15.10
N GLN A 86 20.79 15.66 14.70
CA GLN A 86 21.11 17.07 14.45
C GLN A 86 20.32 17.62 13.25
N ALA A 87 20.27 16.88 12.14
CA ALA A 87 19.50 17.24 10.96
C ALA A 87 18.01 17.39 11.30
N LEU A 88 17.46 16.46 12.09
CA LEU A 88 16.08 16.51 12.53
C LEU A 88 15.80 17.69 13.47
N LYS A 89 16.77 18.13 14.29
CA LYS A 89 16.62 19.36 15.10
C LYS A 89 16.68 20.62 14.25
N GLN A 90 17.53 20.64 13.23
CA GLN A 90 17.78 21.82 12.40
C GLN A 90 16.70 22.05 11.35
N ASN A 91 16.14 20.98 10.79
CA ASN A 91 15.18 21.09 9.70
C ASN A 91 13.79 20.56 10.10
N PRO A 92 12.80 21.44 10.39
CA PRO A 92 11.44 21.05 10.71
C PRO A 92 10.67 20.45 9.53
N SER A 93 11.15 20.58 8.29
CA SER A 93 10.40 20.14 7.10
C SER A 93 10.38 18.63 6.88
N PHE A 94 11.25 17.85 7.53
CA PHE A 94 11.25 16.40 7.35
C PHE A 94 9.91 15.76 7.72
N ASP A 95 9.32 15.06 6.76
CA ASP A 95 8.03 14.37 6.87
C ASP A 95 8.20 12.86 7.15
N LEU A 96 9.36 12.29 6.85
CA LEU A 96 9.66 10.86 6.98
C LEU A 96 11.15 10.65 7.26
N VAL A 97 11.45 9.71 8.15
CA VAL A 97 12.80 9.18 8.33
C VAL A 97 12.84 7.74 7.83
N ILE A 98 13.78 7.43 6.95
CA ILE A 98 14.09 6.06 6.53
C ILE A 98 15.47 5.72 7.07
N THR A 99 15.58 4.65 7.86
CA THR A 99 16.87 4.18 8.38
C THR A 99 17.21 2.80 7.82
N THR A 100 18.42 2.67 7.30
CA THR A 100 19.02 1.38 6.93
C THR A 100 20.09 0.93 7.90
N ALA A 101 20.23 1.64 9.03
CA ALA A 101 21.35 1.49 9.95
C ALA A 101 21.54 0.02 10.35
N HIS A 102 22.78 -0.45 10.16
CA HIS A 102 23.30 -1.70 10.69
C HIS A 102 23.47 -1.54 12.20
N SER A 103 22.43 -1.84 12.97
CA SER A 103 22.69 -2.31 14.32
C SER A 103 21.71 -3.40 14.71
N VAL A 104 22.25 -4.57 15.06
CA VAL A 104 21.43 -5.71 15.45
C VAL A 104 20.84 -5.40 16.84
N GLY A 105 19.52 -5.54 17.00
CA GLY A 105 18.85 -5.52 18.30
C GLY A 105 18.67 -4.13 18.92
N GLN A 106 19.11 -3.95 20.18
CA GLN A 106 18.74 -2.82 21.05
C GLN A 106 19.13 -1.43 20.53
N GLN A 107 20.14 -1.34 19.65
CA GLN A 107 20.66 -0.05 19.15
C GLN A 107 19.71 0.61 18.14
N VAL A 108 19.09 -0.15 17.22
CA VAL A 108 18.09 0.39 16.27
C VAL A 108 16.87 0.95 17.02
N ARG A 109 16.45 0.29 18.09
CA ARG A 109 15.35 0.78 18.94
C ARG A 109 15.76 2.00 19.75
N ALA A 110 16.93 2.00 20.37
CA ALA A 110 17.43 3.17 21.09
C ALA A 110 17.49 4.39 20.18
N PHE A 111 17.99 4.22 18.96
CA PHE A 111 17.99 5.27 17.94
C PHE A 111 16.58 5.74 17.58
N ALA A 112 15.64 4.81 17.35
CA ALA A 112 14.25 5.14 17.07
C ALA A 112 13.59 5.93 18.22
N ASP A 113 13.84 5.53 19.48
CA ASP A 113 13.35 6.21 20.67
C ASP A 113 13.95 7.61 20.80
N GLU A 114 15.24 7.78 20.49
CA GLU A 114 15.90 9.09 20.47
C GLU A 114 15.32 10.01 19.40
N LEU A 115 15.09 9.51 18.18
CA LEU A 115 14.44 10.28 17.12
C LEU A 115 13.03 10.73 17.54
N LYS A 116 12.25 9.84 18.17
CA LYS A 116 10.90 10.16 18.64
C LYS A 116 10.87 11.15 19.81
N LYS A 117 11.90 11.17 20.65
CA LYS A 117 12.09 12.21 21.69
C LYS A 117 12.36 13.57 21.08
N VAL A 118 13.08 13.61 19.95
CA VAL A 118 13.38 14.85 19.23
C VAL A 118 12.17 15.36 18.45
N ARG A 119 11.45 14.47 17.77
CA ARG A 119 10.23 14.80 17.04
C ARG A 119 9.17 13.73 17.24
N THR A 120 8.22 14.02 18.11
CA THR A 120 7.09 13.13 18.36
C THR A 120 6.21 13.04 17.11
N GLY A 121 5.85 11.81 16.73
CA GLY A 121 4.92 11.56 15.63
C GLY A 121 5.53 11.61 14.23
N ILE A 122 6.83 11.85 14.06
CA ILE A 122 7.45 11.68 12.74
C ILE A 122 7.40 10.20 12.31
N PRO A 123 6.88 9.90 11.12
CA PRO A 123 6.98 8.56 10.55
C PRO A 123 8.43 8.09 10.47
N LEU A 124 8.69 6.90 11.00
CA LEU A 124 10.00 6.27 11.01
C LEU A 124 9.89 4.87 10.41
N VAL A 125 10.66 4.62 9.36
CA VAL A 125 10.67 3.34 8.63
C VAL A 125 12.06 2.73 8.69
N HIS A 126 12.12 1.42 8.93
CA HIS A 126 13.37 0.66 8.85
C HIS A 126 13.42 -0.11 7.53
N LEU A 127 14.47 0.10 6.73
CA LEU A 127 14.69 -0.59 5.47
C LEU A 127 15.94 -1.46 5.57
N VAL A 128 15.74 -2.78 5.62
CA VAL A 128 16.80 -3.79 5.79
C VAL A 128 17.21 -4.34 4.42
N PHE A 129 18.49 -4.66 4.23
CA PHE A 129 18.94 -5.34 3.02
C PHE A 129 18.70 -6.85 3.12
N ASP A 130 18.32 -7.51 2.03
CA ASP A 130 17.94 -8.95 2.01
C ASP A 130 19.04 -9.90 2.53
N ASN A 131 20.29 -9.43 2.46
CA ASN A 131 21.50 -10.15 2.90
C ASN A 131 21.85 -9.94 4.37
N ALA A 132 21.16 -9.02 5.07
CA ALA A 132 21.36 -8.80 6.49
C ALA A 132 20.58 -9.87 7.28
N GLU A 133 21.22 -10.46 8.29
CA GLU A 133 20.55 -11.28 9.30
C GLU A 133 19.59 -10.40 10.13
N PHE A 134 18.47 -9.99 9.55
CA PHE A 134 17.39 -9.40 10.31
C PHE A 134 16.67 -10.54 11.02
N ASN A 135 16.87 -10.63 12.33
CA ASN A 135 16.10 -11.52 13.19
C ASN A 135 14.87 -10.76 13.70
N PRO A 136 13.68 -10.91 13.08
CA PRO A 136 12.46 -10.28 13.56
C PRO A 136 12.04 -10.75 14.96
N ARG A 137 12.73 -11.71 15.59
CA ARG A 137 12.47 -12.17 16.96
C ARG A 137 12.85 -11.17 18.05
N ILE A 138 13.19 -9.93 17.70
CA ILE A 138 13.40 -8.86 18.66
C ILE A 138 12.22 -7.90 18.55
N GLU A 139 11.08 -8.34 19.11
CA GLU A 139 10.16 -7.58 19.96
C GLU A 139 8.70 -8.02 19.81
N SER A 140 7.98 -8.00 20.94
CA SER A 140 6.52 -8.04 20.94
C SER A 140 5.98 -6.95 20.00
N PRO A 141 4.96 -7.21 19.15
CA PRO A 141 4.32 -6.21 18.30
C PRO A 141 3.93 -4.92 19.03
N SER A 142 3.69 -5.02 20.35
CA SER A 142 3.39 -3.89 21.24
C SER A 142 4.55 -2.91 21.51
N LEU A 143 5.76 -3.17 21.00
CA LEU A 143 6.97 -2.38 21.28
C LEU A 143 7.70 -1.85 20.03
N ASN A 144 7.21 -2.18 18.82
CA ASN A 144 7.82 -1.75 17.56
C ASN A 144 7.76 -0.22 17.39
N PRO A 145 8.90 0.49 17.34
CA PRO A 145 8.89 1.94 17.15
C PRO A 145 8.71 2.34 15.68
N PHE A 146 8.72 1.42 14.73
CA PHE A 146 8.64 1.72 13.31
C PHE A 146 7.20 1.75 12.81
N ASN A 147 6.89 2.69 11.92
CA ASN A 147 5.66 2.72 11.13
C ASN A 147 5.65 1.64 10.05
N GLY A 148 6.82 1.05 9.76
CA GLY A 148 6.97 -0.11 8.90
C GLY A 148 8.43 -0.57 8.85
N ILE A 149 8.61 -1.86 8.63
CA ILE A 149 9.92 -2.48 8.40
C ILE A 149 9.86 -3.05 6.99
N PHE A 150 10.85 -2.85 6.14
CA PHE A 150 10.80 -3.31 4.75
C PHE A 150 12.14 -3.91 4.35
N THR A 151 12.13 -4.79 3.36
CA THR A 151 13.34 -5.37 2.79
C THR A 151 13.65 -4.75 1.44
N TRP A 152 14.90 -4.31 1.25
CA TRP A 152 15.48 -3.96 -0.02
C TRP A 152 15.92 -5.23 -0.75
N GLY A 153 15.17 -5.61 -1.79
CA GLY A 153 15.46 -6.72 -2.69
C GLY A 153 15.99 -6.30 -4.07
N GLY A 154 16.55 -5.08 -4.20
CA GLY A 154 17.07 -4.55 -5.47
C GLY A 154 16.03 -3.80 -6.34
N ASP A 155 14.77 -3.73 -5.93
CA ASP A 155 13.75 -2.94 -6.61
C ASP A 155 13.59 -1.54 -5.98
N PHE A 156 14.05 -0.49 -6.67
CA PHE A 156 13.98 0.89 -6.19
C PHE A 156 12.53 1.37 -5.89
N ARG A 157 11.52 0.75 -6.50
CA ARG A 157 10.10 1.08 -6.28
C ARG A 157 9.65 0.81 -4.85
N ILE A 158 10.41 0.04 -4.05
CA ILE A 158 10.17 -0.09 -2.61
C ILE A 158 10.19 1.26 -1.89
N ILE A 159 11.02 2.21 -2.31
CA ILE A 159 11.04 3.56 -1.71
C ILE A 159 9.71 4.27 -1.99
N ILE A 160 9.18 4.16 -3.21
CA ILE A 160 7.87 4.70 -3.58
C ILE A 160 6.78 4.04 -2.73
N ALA A 161 6.82 2.70 -2.60
CA ALA A 161 5.87 1.94 -1.81
C ALA A 161 5.88 2.33 -0.33
N ILE A 162 7.05 2.51 0.27
CA ILE A 162 7.22 3.02 1.64
C ILE A 162 6.53 4.38 1.78
N ILE A 163 6.85 5.32 0.88
CA ILE A 163 6.29 6.66 0.91
C ILE A 163 4.76 6.61 0.80
N LYS A 164 4.23 5.87 -0.19
CA LYS A 164 2.78 5.77 -0.40
C LYS A 164 2.08 5.06 0.76
N SER A 165 2.69 4.05 1.36
CA SER A 165 2.17 3.35 2.54
C SER A 165 2.03 4.29 3.74
N VAL A 166 3.06 5.09 4.01
CA VAL A 166 3.01 6.10 5.08
C VAL A 166 1.96 7.17 4.77
N GLU A 167 1.90 7.67 3.53
CA GLU A 167 0.87 8.64 3.14
C GLU A 167 -0.55 8.06 3.27
N ASP A 168 -0.76 6.83 2.84
CA ASP A 168 -2.07 6.18 2.91
C ASP A 168 -2.50 6.04 4.39
N ALA A 169 -1.62 5.56 5.27
CA ALA A 169 -1.90 5.46 6.71
C ALA A 169 -2.23 6.83 7.36
N LEU A 170 -1.55 7.90 6.97
CA LEU A 170 -1.78 9.25 7.51
C LEU A 170 -3.08 9.91 7.01
N ASN A 171 -3.57 9.52 5.83
CA ASN A 171 -4.72 10.17 5.19
C ASN A 171 -6.00 9.34 5.20
N VAL A 172 -5.91 8.02 5.37
CA VAL A 172 -7.03 7.09 5.11
C VAL A 172 -8.32 7.47 5.81
N GLU A 173 -8.26 7.81 7.09
CA GLU A 173 -9.47 8.11 7.88
C GLU A 173 -10.22 9.32 7.33
N GLU A 174 -9.50 10.40 7.06
CA GLU A 174 -10.08 11.63 6.58
C GLU A 174 -10.49 11.54 5.11
N ASP A 175 -9.73 10.81 4.30
CA ASP A 175 -10.02 10.58 2.89
C ASP A 175 -11.29 9.72 2.72
N VAL A 176 -11.44 8.65 3.51
CA VAL A 176 -12.66 7.83 3.56
C VAL A 176 -13.84 8.67 4.02
N ARG A 177 -13.70 9.42 5.12
CA ARG A 177 -14.79 10.24 5.68
C ARG A 177 -15.27 11.32 4.72
N LYS A 178 -14.37 11.95 3.96
CA LYS A 178 -14.70 13.03 3.02
C LYS A 178 -15.23 12.55 1.68
N ALA A 179 -14.62 11.51 1.13
CA ALA A 179 -14.81 11.13 -0.27
C ALA A 179 -15.01 9.62 -0.48
N GLY A 180 -15.27 8.85 0.58
CA GLY A 180 -15.55 7.42 0.47
C GLY A 180 -14.45 6.65 -0.26
N VAL A 181 -13.19 7.09 -0.11
CA VAL A 181 -12.04 6.47 -0.76
C VAL A 181 -11.99 4.99 -0.40
N GLN A 182 -11.78 4.15 -1.40
CA GLN A 182 -11.79 2.70 -1.24
C GLN A 182 -10.49 2.18 -0.63
N ILE A 183 -10.54 1.00 -0.01
CA ILE A 183 -9.44 0.38 0.73
C ILE A 183 -9.12 -0.99 0.14
N ILE A 184 -7.84 -1.25 -0.12
CA ILE A 184 -7.32 -2.60 -0.31
C ILE A 184 -6.65 -3.01 1.00
N LEU A 185 -7.11 -4.11 1.59
CA LEU A 185 -6.47 -4.69 2.77
C LEU A 185 -5.44 -5.73 2.33
N LEU A 186 -4.17 -5.49 2.68
CA LEU A 186 -3.09 -6.46 2.53
C LEU A 186 -2.79 -7.06 3.91
N VAL A 187 -2.86 -8.38 4.04
CA VAL A 187 -2.52 -9.10 5.29
C VAL A 187 -1.32 -10.01 5.06
N GLU A 188 -0.17 -9.63 5.58
CA GLU A 188 1.08 -10.35 5.37
C GLU A 188 2.04 -10.02 6.51
N ASP A 189 2.55 -11.05 7.19
CA ASP A 189 3.45 -10.88 8.34
C ASP A 189 4.92 -11.14 8.01
N ASN A 190 5.20 -11.68 6.82
CA ASN A 190 6.54 -11.82 6.30
C ASN A 190 6.99 -10.54 5.56
N ILE A 191 8.03 -9.92 6.11
CA ILE A 191 8.63 -8.68 5.61
C ILE A 191 9.02 -8.75 4.14
N ARG A 192 9.58 -9.88 3.69
CA ARG A 192 10.02 -10.04 2.29
C ARG A 192 8.83 -10.04 1.34
N PHE A 193 7.74 -10.72 1.71
CA PHE A 193 6.56 -10.82 0.86
C PHE A 193 5.87 -9.47 0.69
N TYR A 194 5.51 -8.76 1.77
CA TYR A 194 4.84 -7.47 1.59
C TYR A 194 5.77 -6.40 0.98
N SER A 195 7.10 -6.49 1.21
CA SER A 195 8.07 -5.61 0.55
C SER A 195 8.17 -5.89 -0.95
N SER A 196 7.86 -7.10 -1.41
CA SER A 196 7.75 -7.43 -2.83
C SER A 196 6.38 -7.07 -3.44
N TYR A 197 5.31 -7.17 -2.65
CA TYR A 197 3.95 -6.93 -3.12
C TYR A 197 3.62 -5.44 -3.23
N LEU A 198 3.95 -4.64 -2.22
CA LEU A 198 3.56 -3.22 -2.18
C LEU A 198 4.08 -2.42 -3.39
N PRO A 199 5.33 -2.57 -3.87
CA PRO A 199 5.78 -1.91 -5.10
C PRO A 199 4.90 -2.23 -6.30
N LEU A 200 4.53 -3.50 -6.46
CA LEU A 200 3.65 -3.95 -7.53
C LEU A 200 2.25 -3.36 -7.37
N LEU A 201 1.65 -3.47 -6.18
CA LEU A 201 0.30 -2.99 -5.92
C LEU A 201 0.18 -1.47 -6.13
N TYR A 202 1.13 -0.68 -5.61
CA TYR A 202 1.14 0.77 -5.81
C TYR A 202 1.35 1.13 -7.28
N THR A 203 2.19 0.40 -8.01
CA THR A 203 2.40 0.63 -9.44
C THR A 203 1.11 0.44 -10.23
N GLU A 204 0.41 -0.69 -10.04
CA GLU A 204 -0.84 -0.97 -10.76
C GLU A 204 -1.94 0.03 -10.39
N LEU A 205 -2.09 0.34 -9.09
CA LEU A 205 -3.08 1.29 -8.59
C LEU A 205 -2.87 2.70 -9.13
N LEU A 206 -1.62 3.19 -9.13
CA LEU A 206 -1.29 4.52 -9.67
C LEU A 206 -1.46 4.57 -11.19
N ARG A 207 -1.12 3.50 -11.91
CA ARG A 207 -1.35 3.40 -13.36
C ARG A 207 -2.83 3.42 -13.71
N GLN A 208 -3.66 2.64 -13.02
CA GLN A 208 -5.12 2.68 -13.24
C GLN A 208 -5.67 4.08 -12.94
N SER A 209 -5.24 4.69 -11.83
CA SER A 209 -5.67 6.04 -11.47
C SER A 209 -5.35 7.07 -12.55
N GLN A 210 -4.29 6.87 -13.34
CA GLN A 210 -3.99 7.71 -14.50
C GLN A 210 -4.85 7.40 -15.72
N LYS A 211 -5.11 6.13 -16.04
CA LYS A 211 -5.91 5.71 -17.21
C LYS A 211 -7.35 6.22 -17.15
N LEU A 212 -7.92 6.32 -15.95
CA LEU A 212 -9.30 6.80 -15.73
C LEU A 212 -9.45 8.33 -15.91
N ILE A 213 -8.44 9.02 -16.42
CA ILE A 213 -8.41 10.47 -16.59
C ILE A 213 -8.42 10.78 -18.10
N PRO A 214 -9.57 11.20 -18.67
CA PRO A 214 -9.70 11.51 -20.08
C PRO A 214 -8.64 12.48 -20.62
N ASP A 215 -8.24 12.26 -21.87
CA ASP A 215 -7.40 13.18 -22.62
C ASP A 215 -8.08 14.56 -22.75
N GLY A 216 -7.30 15.64 -22.59
CA GLY A 216 -7.81 17.03 -22.63
C GLY A 216 -8.21 17.62 -21.27
N ILE A 217 -8.09 16.88 -20.16
CA ILE A 217 -8.28 17.41 -18.81
C ILE A 217 -7.04 18.21 -18.37
N ASN A 218 -7.25 19.40 -17.79
CA ASN A 218 -6.17 20.19 -17.18
C ASN A 218 -5.42 19.37 -16.10
N LEU A 219 -4.09 19.39 -16.15
CA LEU A 219 -3.16 18.76 -15.20
C LEU A 219 -3.61 18.90 -13.73
N TYR A 220 -4.12 20.06 -13.32
CA TYR A 220 -4.60 20.28 -11.96
C TYR A 220 -5.75 19.31 -11.57
N HIS A 221 -6.71 19.11 -12.45
CA HIS A 221 -7.82 18.19 -12.23
C HIS A 221 -7.37 16.73 -12.29
N LYS A 222 -6.38 16.41 -13.13
CA LYS A 222 -5.72 15.11 -13.18
C LYS A 222 -5.13 14.76 -11.80
N TYR A 223 -4.35 15.68 -11.21
CA TYR A 223 -3.77 15.48 -9.89
C TYR A 223 -4.81 15.30 -8.78
N LEU A 224 -5.93 16.04 -8.83
CA LEU A 224 -6.99 15.91 -7.83
C LEU A 224 -7.68 14.54 -7.86
N ARG A 225 -7.93 13.98 -9.05
CA ARG A 225 -8.52 12.64 -9.20
C ARG A 225 -7.62 11.54 -8.65
N MET A 226 -6.30 11.62 -8.89
CA MET A 226 -5.33 10.68 -8.31
C MET A 226 -5.27 10.70 -6.77
N ARG A 227 -5.81 11.74 -6.10
CA ARG A 227 -5.91 11.77 -4.63
C ARG A 227 -6.96 10.81 -4.11
N ALA A 228 -8.02 10.60 -4.90
CA ALA A 228 -9.11 9.71 -4.58
C ALA A 228 -8.86 8.24 -4.96
N ARG A 229 -7.63 7.93 -5.41
CA ARG A 229 -7.17 6.56 -5.62
C ARG A 229 -7.44 5.71 -4.36
N PRO A 230 -7.72 4.41 -4.50
CA PRO A 230 -7.82 3.51 -3.37
C PRO A 230 -6.55 3.57 -2.49
N LYS A 231 -6.70 3.33 -1.19
CA LYS A 231 -5.58 3.28 -0.24
C LYS A 231 -5.26 1.83 0.08
N ILE A 232 -3.99 1.51 0.29
CA ILE A 232 -3.57 0.17 0.70
C ILE A 232 -3.23 0.21 2.18
N LEU A 233 -3.88 -0.63 2.99
CA LEU A 233 -3.59 -0.80 4.40
C LEU A 233 -2.97 -2.17 4.65
N LEU A 234 -1.81 -2.20 5.29
CA LEU A 234 -1.11 -3.42 5.69
C LEU A 234 -1.50 -3.81 7.12
N ALA A 235 -1.91 -5.06 7.31
CA ALA A 235 -2.02 -5.72 8.60
C ALA A 235 -1.05 -6.91 8.67
N THR A 236 -0.52 -7.19 9.85
CA THR A 236 0.43 -8.30 10.08
C THR A 236 -0.14 -9.39 11.00
N ASN A 237 -1.40 -9.25 11.43
CA ASN A 237 -2.10 -10.21 12.26
C ASN A 237 -3.62 -10.13 12.02
N TYR A 238 -4.32 -11.13 12.54
CA TYR A 238 -5.77 -11.28 12.37
C TYR A 238 -6.55 -10.13 13.01
N GLU A 239 -6.15 -9.71 14.21
CA GLU A 239 -6.86 -8.68 14.98
C GLU A 239 -6.83 -7.33 14.27
N ASP A 240 -5.66 -6.91 13.79
CA ASP A 240 -5.49 -5.67 13.01
C ASP A 240 -6.25 -5.73 11.69
N ALA A 241 -6.22 -6.88 11.01
CA ALA A 241 -6.97 -7.09 9.78
C ALA A 241 -8.49 -6.98 10.00
N CYS A 242 -9.01 -7.57 11.08
CA CYS A 242 -10.43 -7.44 11.44
C CYS A 242 -10.78 -5.99 11.82
N ALA A 243 -9.93 -5.31 12.59
CA ALA A 243 -10.15 -3.92 12.96
C ALA A 243 -10.23 -2.99 11.74
N ILE A 244 -9.36 -3.19 10.74
CA ILE A 244 -9.40 -2.48 9.47
C ILE A 244 -10.67 -2.84 8.69
N ALA A 245 -10.99 -4.13 8.58
CA ALA A 245 -12.16 -4.59 7.85
C ALA A 245 -13.47 -4.05 8.44
N ASP A 246 -13.59 -4.04 9.77
CA ASP A 246 -14.77 -3.51 10.47
C ASP A 246 -14.88 -1.99 10.32
N LYS A 247 -13.76 -1.27 10.49
CA LYS A 247 -13.72 0.20 10.40
C LYS A 247 -14.08 0.69 9.01
N TYR A 248 -13.67 -0.03 7.97
CA TYR A 248 -13.83 0.38 6.56
C TYR A 248 -14.70 -0.57 5.73
N LYS A 249 -15.60 -1.34 6.36
CA LYS A 249 -16.44 -2.36 5.71
C LYS A 249 -17.15 -1.86 4.45
N ASP A 250 -17.69 -0.64 4.49
CA ASP A 250 -18.44 -0.04 3.38
C ASP A 250 -17.53 0.52 2.27
N ASN A 251 -16.20 0.45 2.45
CA ASN A 251 -15.18 1.01 1.57
C ASN A 251 -14.13 -0.04 1.18
N LEU A 252 -14.28 -1.31 1.55
CA LEU A 252 -13.36 -2.37 1.14
C LEU A 252 -13.54 -2.67 -0.35
N LEU A 253 -12.48 -2.44 -1.13
CA LEU A 253 -12.39 -2.81 -2.54
C LEU A 253 -12.00 -4.27 -2.73
N GLY A 254 -11.14 -4.79 -1.85
CA GLY A 254 -10.65 -6.17 -1.92
C GLY A 254 -9.60 -6.47 -0.86
N VAL A 255 -9.30 -7.77 -0.73
CA VAL A 255 -8.38 -8.29 0.28
C VAL A 255 -7.34 -9.20 -0.36
N ILE A 256 -6.08 -9.00 -0.02
CA ILE A 256 -4.98 -9.91 -0.37
C ILE A 256 -4.39 -10.37 0.96
N SER A 257 -4.34 -11.67 1.21
CA SER A 257 -3.96 -12.19 2.53
C SER A 257 -3.13 -13.46 2.41
N ASP A 258 -2.07 -13.57 3.22
CA ASP A 258 -1.50 -14.88 3.57
C ASP A 258 -2.59 -15.72 4.27
N ILE A 259 -2.41 -17.02 4.37
CA ILE A 259 -3.29 -17.91 5.14
C ILE A 259 -2.78 -18.09 6.57
N ASN A 260 -1.46 -18.13 6.74
CA ASN A 260 -0.82 -18.50 7.99
C ASN A 260 -0.19 -17.28 8.65
N TYR A 261 -0.80 -16.75 9.71
CA TYR A 261 -0.25 -15.63 10.48
C TYR A 261 -0.77 -15.63 11.92
N MET A 262 -0.35 -14.65 12.72
CA MET A 262 -0.74 -14.57 14.13
C MET A 262 -2.23 -14.26 14.31
N ARG A 263 -2.88 -15.04 15.18
CA ARG A 263 -4.24 -14.82 15.67
C ARG A 263 -4.30 -15.14 17.16
N LYS A 264 -4.82 -14.22 17.96
CA LYS A 264 -4.85 -14.33 19.44
C LYS A 264 -3.46 -14.63 20.03
N GLY A 265 -2.43 -14.03 19.45
CA GLY A 265 -1.03 -14.19 19.87
C GLY A 265 -0.42 -15.56 19.56
N LYS A 266 -1.07 -16.42 18.76
CA LYS A 266 -0.54 -17.72 18.32
C LYS A 266 -0.58 -17.81 16.80
N ARG A 267 0.41 -18.49 16.21
CA ARG A 267 0.42 -18.78 14.77
C ARG A 267 -0.78 -19.68 14.45
N ASP A 268 -1.69 -19.23 13.60
CA ASP A 268 -2.87 -19.96 13.16
C ASP A 268 -2.74 -20.23 11.65
N PRO A 269 -2.55 -21.51 11.22
CA PRO A 269 -2.37 -21.86 9.83
C PRO A 269 -3.64 -21.71 8.98
N LEU A 270 -4.76 -21.29 9.57
CA LEU A 270 -6.02 -21.04 8.88
C LEU A 270 -6.56 -19.62 9.19
N ALA A 271 -5.70 -18.72 9.68
CA ALA A 271 -6.09 -17.35 10.03
C ALA A 271 -6.68 -16.59 8.83
N GLY A 272 -6.05 -16.68 7.66
CA GLY A 272 -6.54 -16.06 6.42
C GLY A 272 -7.88 -16.65 5.97
N ILE A 273 -8.08 -17.96 6.09
CA ILE A 273 -9.36 -18.61 5.78
C ILE A 273 -10.46 -18.10 6.73
N ALA A 274 -10.16 -17.98 8.03
CA ALA A 274 -11.09 -17.44 9.00
C ALA A 274 -11.43 -15.96 8.72
N LEU A 275 -10.45 -15.17 8.29
CA LEU A 275 -10.65 -13.77 7.91
C LEU A 275 -11.54 -13.67 6.67
N THR A 276 -11.28 -14.49 5.65
CA THR A 276 -12.10 -14.56 4.43
C THR A 276 -13.56 -14.85 4.76
N ARG A 277 -13.84 -15.88 5.57
CA ARG A 277 -15.21 -16.21 6.00
C ARG A 277 -15.86 -15.07 6.77
N TYR A 278 -15.10 -14.41 7.64
CA TYR A 278 -15.58 -13.25 8.39
C TYR A 278 -15.99 -12.10 7.45
N ILE A 279 -15.11 -11.71 6.53
CA ILE A 279 -15.36 -10.62 5.57
C ILE A 279 -16.53 -10.97 4.63
N LYS A 280 -16.56 -12.20 4.10
CA LYS A 280 -17.65 -12.69 3.23
C LYS A 280 -19.01 -12.74 3.95
N SER A 281 -19.03 -12.94 5.27
CA SER A 281 -20.28 -12.88 6.05
C SER A 281 -20.89 -11.47 6.12
N MET A 282 -20.05 -10.43 5.94
CA MET A 282 -20.48 -9.04 5.89
C MET A 282 -20.79 -8.58 4.47
N HIS A 283 -19.94 -8.98 3.50
CA HIS A 283 -20.07 -8.63 2.09
C HIS A 283 -19.65 -9.80 1.19
N HIS A 284 -20.64 -10.44 0.57
CA HIS A 284 -20.43 -11.67 -0.19
C HIS A 284 -19.56 -11.49 -1.44
N ASP A 285 -19.63 -10.32 -2.08
CA ASP A 285 -19.03 -10.09 -3.40
C ASP A 285 -17.63 -9.46 -3.35
N ILE A 286 -17.06 -9.20 -2.16
CA ILE A 286 -15.70 -8.63 -2.06
C ILE A 286 -14.69 -9.61 -2.67
N PRO A 287 -13.84 -9.18 -3.64
CA PRO A 287 -12.75 -10.00 -4.15
C PRO A 287 -11.71 -10.25 -3.06
N ILE A 288 -11.37 -11.53 -2.86
CA ILE A 288 -10.37 -11.94 -1.87
C ILE A 288 -9.38 -12.89 -2.54
N LEU A 289 -8.10 -12.60 -2.39
CA LEU A 289 -7.00 -13.46 -2.81
C LEU A 289 -6.26 -13.99 -1.57
N LEU A 290 -6.16 -15.31 -1.47
CA LEU A 290 -5.37 -16.00 -0.46
C LEU A 290 -4.06 -16.52 -1.03
N GLN A 291 -3.02 -16.52 -0.21
CA GLN A 291 -1.68 -16.99 -0.57
C GLN A 291 -1.16 -17.98 0.48
N SER A 292 -0.50 -19.06 0.04
CA SER A 292 0.08 -20.08 0.94
C SER A 292 1.25 -20.79 0.27
N HIS A 293 2.14 -21.40 1.06
CA HIS A 293 3.12 -22.36 0.53
C HIS A 293 2.48 -23.75 0.30
N GLU A 294 1.46 -24.05 1.10
CA GLU A 294 0.75 -25.32 1.18
C GLU A 294 -0.35 -25.38 0.11
N ALA A 295 -0.16 -26.22 -0.91
CA ALA A 295 -1.12 -26.37 -2.01
C ALA A 295 -2.49 -26.93 -1.55
N GLU A 296 -2.53 -27.67 -0.45
CA GLU A 296 -3.79 -28.19 0.12
C GLU A 296 -4.76 -27.08 0.56
N ASN A 297 -4.25 -25.87 0.83
CA ASN A 297 -5.07 -24.73 1.21
C ASN A 297 -5.86 -24.14 0.03
N GLU A 298 -5.53 -24.49 -1.21
CA GLU A 298 -6.27 -24.04 -2.40
C GLU A 298 -7.76 -24.43 -2.32
N LYS A 299 -8.02 -25.68 -1.93
CA LYS A 299 -9.39 -26.19 -1.75
C LYS A 299 -10.15 -25.38 -0.70
N LEU A 300 -9.52 -25.12 0.45
CA LEU A 300 -10.11 -24.35 1.54
C LEU A 300 -10.37 -22.89 1.14
N ALA A 301 -9.48 -22.29 0.34
CA ALA A 301 -9.64 -20.94 -0.19
C ALA A 301 -10.87 -20.84 -1.10
N HIS A 302 -11.02 -21.79 -2.03
CA HIS A 302 -12.18 -21.84 -2.92
C HIS A 302 -13.49 -22.12 -2.19
N GLU A 303 -13.50 -23.03 -1.21
CA GLU A 303 -14.66 -23.27 -0.34
C GLU A 303 -15.04 -22.01 0.48
N ALA A 304 -14.07 -21.14 0.79
CA ALA A 304 -14.32 -19.85 1.44
C ALA A 304 -14.69 -18.72 0.46
N GLY A 305 -14.75 -19.00 -0.84
CA GLY A 305 -15.09 -18.00 -1.87
C GLY A 305 -13.95 -17.03 -2.20
N ALA A 306 -12.70 -17.47 -2.07
CA ALA A 306 -11.50 -16.71 -2.43
C ALA A 306 -10.72 -17.34 -3.59
N ALA A 307 -10.00 -16.49 -4.32
CA ALA A 307 -8.93 -16.93 -5.23
C ALA A 307 -7.71 -17.40 -4.41
N PHE A 308 -6.84 -18.18 -5.04
CA PHE A 308 -5.65 -18.74 -4.39
C PHE A 308 -4.41 -18.55 -5.27
N LEU A 309 -3.27 -18.24 -4.65
CA LEU A 309 -1.94 -18.32 -5.28
C LEU A 309 -0.95 -19.05 -4.38
N LYS A 310 -0.09 -19.86 -5.00
CA LYS A 310 1.00 -20.53 -4.29
C LYS A 310 2.22 -19.60 -4.18
N LYS A 311 2.74 -19.42 -2.98
CA LYS A 311 3.86 -18.51 -2.69
C LYS A 311 5.19 -18.94 -3.33
N ASP A 312 5.38 -20.24 -3.56
CA ASP A 312 6.59 -20.77 -4.19
C ASP A 312 6.51 -20.79 -5.73
N ASP A 313 5.42 -20.28 -6.32
CA ASP A 313 5.29 -20.22 -7.77
C ASP A 313 6.17 -19.09 -8.36
N PRO A 314 7.03 -19.38 -9.35
CA PRO A 314 7.79 -18.35 -10.06
C PRO A 314 6.93 -17.24 -10.67
N HIS A 315 5.64 -17.48 -10.92
CA HIS A 315 4.69 -16.53 -11.47
C HIS A 315 3.89 -15.77 -10.41
N LEU A 316 4.16 -15.94 -9.11
CA LEU A 316 3.40 -15.33 -8.02
C LEU A 316 3.09 -13.84 -8.24
N LEU A 317 4.10 -13.03 -8.57
CA LEU A 317 3.92 -11.59 -8.79
C LEU A 317 3.12 -11.29 -10.06
N LYS A 318 3.29 -12.10 -11.11
CA LYS A 318 2.52 -11.95 -12.36
C LYS A 318 1.04 -12.28 -12.12
N ASP A 319 0.76 -13.32 -11.35
CA ASP A 319 -0.60 -13.73 -11.06
C ASP A 319 -1.28 -12.82 -10.03
N LEU A 320 -0.52 -12.28 -9.08
CA LEU A 320 -0.98 -11.20 -8.21
C LEU A 320 -1.38 -9.96 -9.03
N ARG A 321 -0.56 -9.55 -9.99
CA ARG A 321 -0.90 -8.47 -10.93
C ARG A 321 -2.18 -8.78 -11.69
N ARG A 322 -2.35 -10.03 -12.15
CA ARG A 322 -3.58 -10.46 -12.84
C ARG A 322 -4.80 -10.31 -11.94
N PHE A 323 -4.74 -10.81 -10.70
CA PHE A 323 -5.84 -10.65 -9.74
C PHE A 323 -6.20 -9.18 -9.51
N VAL A 324 -5.19 -8.33 -9.28
CA VAL A 324 -5.37 -6.88 -9.10
C VAL A 324 -6.08 -6.27 -10.31
N ASN A 325 -5.64 -6.58 -11.52
CA ASN A 325 -6.24 -6.04 -12.74
C ASN A 325 -7.65 -6.58 -13.01
N ASP A 326 -7.87 -7.88 -12.87
CA ASP A 326 -9.09 -8.55 -13.30
C ASP A 326 -10.20 -8.45 -12.26
N GLU A 327 -9.86 -8.52 -10.96
CA GLU A 327 -10.84 -8.66 -9.87
C GLU A 327 -11.06 -7.36 -9.09
N LEU A 328 -10.03 -6.51 -8.96
CA LEU A 328 -10.16 -5.22 -8.26
C LEU A 328 -10.50 -4.05 -9.20
N GLY A 329 -10.75 -4.34 -10.48
CA GLY A 329 -11.12 -3.34 -11.49
C GLY A 329 -9.96 -2.42 -11.91
N PHE A 330 -8.71 -2.87 -11.76
CA PHE A 330 -7.53 -2.11 -12.21
C PHE A 330 -7.19 -2.31 -13.71
N GLY A 331 -7.82 -3.29 -14.36
CA GLY A 331 -7.69 -3.63 -15.78
C GLY A 331 -8.84 -3.16 -16.65
N ASP A 332 -8.95 -3.75 -17.85
CA ASP A 332 -10.07 -3.51 -18.76
C ASP A 332 -11.36 -4.14 -18.20
N PHE A 333 -12.51 -3.56 -18.52
CA PHE A 333 -13.80 -4.19 -18.27
C PHE A 333 -13.98 -5.34 -19.26
N VAL A 334 -13.79 -6.57 -18.78
CA VAL A 334 -13.93 -7.79 -19.60
C VAL A 334 -15.28 -8.44 -19.31
N PHE A 335 -16.16 -8.42 -20.30
CA PHE A 335 -17.46 -9.09 -20.23
C PHE A 335 -17.27 -10.55 -20.64
N ARG A 336 -17.72 -11.47 -19.79
CA ARG A 336 -17.63 -12.90 -20.03
C ARG A 336 -19.03 -13.52 -20.08
N ASP A 337 -19.21 -14.52 -20.94
CA ASP A 337 -20.41 -15.35 -20.95
C ASP A 337 -20.46 -16.28 -19.72
N PRO A 338 -21.59 -16.98 -19.46
CA PRO A 338 -21.68 -17.95 -18.35
C PRO A 338 -20.69 -19.13 -18.44
N ARG A 339 -19.97 -19.29 -19.56
CA ARG A 339 -18.92 -20.30 -19.77
C ARG A 339 -17.52 -19.72 -19.58
N GLY A 340 -17.39 -18.44 -19.22
CA GLY A 340 -16.14 -17.74 -18.98
C GLY A 340 -15.44 -17.22 -20.24
N GLN A 341 -16.05 -17.31 -21.42
CA GLN A 341 -15.46 -16.78 -22.65
C GLN A 341 -15.65 -15.26 -22.74
N GLU A 342 -14.59 -14.56 -23.12
CA GLU A 342 -14.62 -13.12 -23.36
C GLU A 342 -15.53 -12.81 -24.55
N VAL A 343 -16.59 -12.04 -24.29
CA VAL A 343 -17.55 -11.60 -25.31
C VAL A 343 -17.36 -10.13 -25.69
N ALA A 344 -16.80 -9.32 -24.80
CA ALA A 344 -16.46 -7.93 -25.05
C ALA A 344 -15.40 -7.42 -24.07
N ARG A 345 -14.68 -6.38 -24.47
CA ARG A 345 -13.66 -5.69 -23.66
C ARG A 345 -13.78 -4.19 -23.86
N ALA A 346 -13.81 -3.44 -22.76
CA ALA A 346 -13.77 -1.99 -22.74
C ALA A 346 -12.57 -1.51 -21.92
N HIS A 347 -11.75 -0.62 -22.48
CA HIS A 347 -10.51 -0.14 -21.88
C HIS A 347 -10.71 1.05 -20.93
N ASP A 348 -11.91 1.64 -20.96
CA ASP A 348 -12.34 2.76 -20.13
C ASP A 348 -13.88 2.80 -20.07
N LEU A 349 -14.44 3.76 -19.32
CA LEU A 349 -15.90 3.91 -19.21
C LEU A 349 -16.55 4.52 -20.45
N ILE A 350 -15.77 5.12 -21.35
CA ILE A 350 -16.28 5.71 -22.60
C ILE A 350 -16.55 4.58 -23.61
N SER A 351 -15.64 3.63 -23.70
CA SER A 351 -15.72 2.41 -24.51
C SER A 351 -16.72 1.37 -23.97
N LEU A 352 -17.27 1.61 -22.77
CA LEU A 352 -18.31 0.78 -22.15
C LEU A 352 -19.73 1.13 -22.63
N ARG A 353 -19.89 2.16 -23.48
CA ARG A 353 -21.18 2.69 -23.95
C ARG A 353 -21.76 1.98 -25.16
#